data_AF-A0A958EZ00-F1
#
_entry.id   AF-A0A958EZ00-F1
#
_cell.length_a   1.000
_cell.length_b   1.000
_cell.length_c   1.000
_cell.angle_alpha   90.00
_cell.angle_beta   90.00
_cell.angle_gamma   90.00
#
_symmetry.space_group_name_H-M   'P 1'
#
loop_
_entity.id
_entity.type
_entity.pdbx_description
1 polymer ?
#
loop_
_entity_poly.entity_id
_entity_poly.type
_entity_poly.pdbx_seq_one_letter_code
_entity_poly.pdbx_strand_id
1 'polypeptide(L)'
;MKKQSGTLILANAVFKLIPTIAIVAYLWILYASNISEIRTDPVGNLIVFSIGLVISYFLYAFNVRFSVTFLLLAGSVYSAYRWLGSVSFGEFDAFYYSIAFFIYAAIFVAAWVVGFGFARFNWFPWVAALGVFVFAATTVINDFFTLQSHLDAEYLRQVTTTLLPRDSLVHRFVTLLFLMIVPVMFYS
;
A
#
# COMPACT_ATOMS: atom_id res chain seq x y z
N MET A 1 -34.37 1.14 4.12
CA MET A 1 -33.09 1.12 3.36
C MET A 1 -33.35 1.68 1.97
N LYS A 2 -32.68 2.79 1.57
CA LYS A 2 -32.88 3.42 0.26
C LYS A 2 -32.23 2.56 -0.83
N LYS A 3 -33.03 2.11 -1.81
CA LYS A 3 -32.57 1.44 -3.03
C LYS A 3 -31.68 2.44 -3.79
N GLN A 4 -30.37 2.24 -3.81
CA GLN A 4 -29.46 3.14 -4.54
C GLN A 4 -29.63 2.90 -6.04
N SER A 5 -29.72 3.99 -6.81
CA SER A 5 -29.75 3.93 -8.27
C SER A 5 -28.42 3.39 -8.81
N GLY A 6 -28.46 2.53 -9.84
CA GLY A 6 -27.25 1.93 -10.43
C GLY A 6 -26.23 2.96 -10.89
N THR A 7 -26.68 4.12 -11.38
CA THR A 7 -25.81 5.25 -11.77
C THR A 7 -24.99 5.80 -10.60
N LEU A 8 -25.56 5.78 -9.39
CA LEU A 8 -24.90 6.30 -8.18
C LEU A 8 -23.82 5.33 -7.68
N ILE A 9 -24.02 4.02 -7.86
CA ILE A 9 -23.03 3.00 -7.55
C ILE A 9 -21.82 3.14 -8.49
N LEU A 10 -22.07 3.31 -9.78
CA LEU A 10 -21.03 3.51 -10.79
C LEU A 10 -20.22 4.78 -10.54
N ALA A 11 -20.88 5.91 -10.28
CA ALA A 11 -20.21 7.16 -9.96
C ALA A 11 -19.31 7.00 -8.72
N ASN A 12 -19.82 6.41 -7.65
CA ASN A 12 -19.03 6.15 -6.43
C ASN A 12 -17.85 5.19 -6.68
N ALA A 13 -18.02 4.19 -7.56
CA ALA A 13 -16.95 3.29 -7.94
C ALA A 13 -15.82 4.07 -8.61
N VAL A 14 -16.14 4.88 -9.62
CA VAL A 14 -15.17 5.67 -10.36
C VAL A 14 -14.41 6.62 -9.43
N PHE A 15 -15.13 7.38 -8.59
CA PHE A 15 -14.50 8.36 -7.69
C PHE A 15 -13.66 7.75 -6.58
N LYS A 16 -13.93 6.52 -6.13
CA LYS A 16 -13.15 5.87 -5.06
C LYS A 16 -12.05 4.96 -5.59
N LEU A 17 -12.35 4.16 -6.61
CA LEU A 17 -11.45 3.12 -7.08
C LEU A 17 -10.32 3.70 -7.94
N ILE A 18 -10.60 4.66 -8.82
CA ILE A 18 -9.56 5.23 -9.70
C ILE A 18 -8.43 5.89 -8.89
N PRO A 19 -8.71 6.79 -7.92
CA PRO A 19 -7.64 7.38 -7.12
C PRO A 19 -6.86 6.34 -6.32
N THR A 20 -7.55 5.30 -5.82
CA THR A 20 -6.89 4.22 -5.07
C THR A 20 -5.92 3.44 -5.97
N ILE A 21 -6.36 3.06 -7.17
CA ILE A 21 -5.50 2.36 -8.14
C ILE A 21 -4.32 3.25 -8.54
N ALA A 22 -4.55 4.54 -8.78
CA ALA A 22 -3.50 5.49 -9.14
C ALA A 22 -2.45 5.65 -8.03
N ILE A 23 -2.89 5.78 -6.76
CA ILE A 23 -1.98 5.85 -5.61
C ILE A 23 -1.18 4.56 -5.49
N VAL A 24 -1.82 3.39 -5.56
CA VAL A 24 -1.12 2.11 -5.49
C VAL A 24 -0.12 1.95 -6.63
N ALA A 25 -0.49 2.32 -7.86
CA ALA A 25 0.41 2.31 -9.01
C ALA A 25 1.64 3.19 -8.76
N TYR A 26 1.43 4.42 -8.27
CA TYR A 26 2.51 5.34 -7.95
C TYR A 26 3.44 4.79 -6.87
N LEU A 27 2.89 4.28 -5.75
CA LEU A 27 3.67 3.67 -4.68
C LEU A 27 4.46 2.45 -5.18
N TRP A 28 3.88 1.65 -6.07
CA TRP A 28 4.55 0.49 -6.64
C TRP A 28 5.73 0.88 -7.54
N ILE A 29 5.58 1.93 -8.35
CA ILE A 29 6.67 2.45 -9.18
C ILE A 29 7.83 2.94 -8.29
N LEU A 30 7.53 3.70 -7.23
CA LEU A 30 8.53 4.14 -6.26
C LEU A 30 9.23 2.98 -5.56
N TYR A 31 8.46 1.96 -5.15
CA TYR A 31 9.03 0.78 -4.52
C TYR A 31 9.94 0.02 -5.50
N ALA A 32 9.46 -0.24 -6.73
CA ALA A 32 10.20 -0.96 -7.75
C ALA A 32 11.51 -0.26 -8.15
N SER A 33 11.58 1.08 -8.13
CA SER A 33 12.82 1.81 -8.39
C SER A 33 13.89 1.64 -7.30
N ASN A 34 13.48 1.27 -6.08
CA ASN A 34 14.37 1.17 -4.92
C ASN A 34 14.87 -0.25 -4.63
N ILE A 35 14.29 -1.27 -5.27
CA ILE A 35 14.68 -2.67 -5.10
C ILE A 35 15.05 -3.30 -6.45
N SER A 36 16.34 -3.23 -6.80
CA SER A 36 16.89 -3.83 -8.03
C SER A 36 16.91 -5.37 -8.04
N GLU A 37 16.61 -6.00 -6.91
CA GLU A 37 16.87 -7.42 -6.66
C GLU A 37 15.63 -8.33 -6.83
N ILE A 38 14.41 -7.78 -6.75
CA ILE A 38 13.19 -8.57 -6.91
C ILE A 38 12.62 -8.30 -8.29
N ARG A 39 12.65 -9.33 -9.14
CA ARG A 39 12.05 -9.35 -10.48
C ARG A 39 10.51 -9.40 -10.37
N THR A 40 9.90 -8.39 -9.76
CA THR A 40 8.44 -8.22 -9.79
C THR A 40 8.03 -7.57 -11.10
N ASP A 41 6.99 -8.09 -11.76
CA ASP A 41 6.33 -7.40 -12.87
C ASP A 41 5.34 -6.37 -12.28
N PRO A 42 5.69 -5.06 -12.27
CA PRO A 42 4.86 -4.04 -11.65
C PRO A 42 3.53 -3.88 -12.38
N VAL A 43 3.51 -4.10 -13.71
CA VAL A 43 2.31 -3.96 -14.52
C VAL A 43 1.36 -5.12 -14.24
N GLY A 44 1.87 -6.36 -14.22
CA GLY A 44 1.10 -7.54 -13.85
C GLY A 44 0.47 -7.41 -12.46
N ASN A 45 1.25 -6.96 -11.46
CA ASN A 45 0.77 -6.75 -10.10
C ASN A 45 -0.37 -5.73 -10.03
N LEU A 46 -0.24 -4.61 -10.74
CA LEU A 46 -1.25 -3.56 -10.78
C LEU A 46 -2.55 -4.03 -11.45
N ILE A 47 -2.45 -4.81 -12.52
CA ILE A 47 -3.60 -5.40 -13.21
C ILE A 47 -4.36 -6.33 -12.25
N VAL A 48 -3.65 -7.25 -11.59
CA VAL A 48 -4.25 -8.20 -10.65
C VAL A 48 -4.91 -7.46 -9.48
N PHE A 49 -4.25 -6.45 -8.93
CA PHE A 49 -4.82 -5.58 -7.89
C PHE A 49 -6.11 -4.89 -8.36
N SER A 50 -6.07 -4.26 -9.54
CA SER A 50 -7.20 -3.51 -10.08
C SER A 50 -8.41 -4.41 -10.32
N ILE A 51 -8.20 -5.61 -10.88
CA ILE A 51 -9.25 -6.60 -11.11
C ILE A 51 -9.87 -7.04 -9.78
N GLY A 52 -9.05 -7.41 -8.78
CA GLY A 52 -9.53 -7.84 -7.47
C GLY A 52 -10.34 -6.76 -6.75
N LEU A 53 -9.87 -5.52 -6.82
CA LEU A 53 -10.53 -4.36 -6.22
C LEU A 53 -11.90 -4.08 -6.87
N VAL A 54 -11.95 -4.06 -8.22
CA VAL A 54 -13.17 -3.79 -8.97
C VAL A 54 -14.21 -4.89 -8.77
N ILE A 55 -13.82 -6.16 -8.93
CA ILE A 55 -14.73 -7.30 -8.76
C ILE A 55 -15.32 -7.29 -7.34
N SER A 56 -14.45 -7.15 -6.34
CA SER A 56 -14.87 -7.10 -4.94
C SER A 56 -15.85 -5.95 -4.69
N TYR A 57 -15.50 -4.73 -5.10
CA TYR A 57 -16.35 -3.55 -4.89
C TYR A 57 -17.76 -3.76 -5.47
N PHE A 58 -17.87 -4.26 -6.71
CA PHE A 58 -19.18 -4.51 -7.32
C PHE A 58 -19.96 -5.61 -6.61
N LEU A 59 -19.33 -6.73 -6.26
CA LEU A 59 -19.98 -7.81 -5.51
C LEU A 59 -20.59 -7.31 -4.20
N TYR A 60 -19.85 -6.48 -3.46
CA TYR A 60 -20.30 -5.96 -2.18
C TYR A 60 -21.27 -4.78 -2.29
N ALA A 61 -21.23 -4.02 -3.40
CA ALA A 61 -22.24 -3.01 -3.69
C ALA A 61 -23.66 -3.62 -3.80
N PHE A 62 -23.77 -4.87 -4.22
CA PHE A 62 -25.03 -5.62 -4.25
C PHE A 62 -25.41 -6.29 -2.91
N ASN A 63 -24.73 -5.95 -1.80
CA ASN A 63 -24.97 -6.49 -0.46
C ASN A 63 -24.75 -8.01 -0.32
N VAL A 64 -23.88 -8.60 -1.14
CA VAL A 64 -23.48 -10.00 -0.93
C VAL A 64 -22.72 -10.13 0.40
N ARG A 65 -22.95 -11.22 1.13
CA ARG A 65 -22.31 -11.47 2.44
C ARG A 65 -20.83 -11.81 2.26
N PHE A 66 -19.96 -11.15 3.04
CA PHE A 66 -18.51 -11.36 3.05
C PHE A 66 -18.10 -12.84 3.19
N SER A 67 -18.74 -13.58 4.08
CA SER A 67 -18.40 -15.00 4.30
C SER A 67 -18.59 -15.85 3.04
N VAL A 68 -19.63 -15.57 2.24
CA VAL A 68 -19.93 -16.35 1.04
C VAL A 68 -18.93 -16.04 -0.07
N THR A 69 -18.67 -14.76 -0.31
CA THR A 69 -17.70 -14.30 -1.31
C THR A 69 -16.26 -14.67 -0.94
N PHE A 70 -15.92 -14.65 0.35
CA PHE A 70 -14.60 -15.07 0.82
C PHE A 70 -14.38 -16.58 0.65
N LEU A 71 -15.39 -17.41 0.90
CA LEU A 71 -15.31 -18.85 0.61
C LEU A 71 -15.17 -19.12 -0.89
N LEU A 72 -15.90 -18.39 -1.74
CA LEU A 72 -15.74 -18.49 -3.19
C LEU A 72 -14.35 -18.04 -3.64
N LEU A 73 -13.81 -16.98 -3.04
CA LEU A 73 -12.45 -16.49 -3.30
C LEU A 73 -11.39 -17.53 -2.89
N ALA A 74 -11.50 -18.10 -1.69
CA ALA A 74 -10.58 -19.13 -1.22
C ALA A 74 -10.65 -20.37 -2.13
N GLY A 75 -11.86 -20.78 -2.52
CA GLY A 75 -12.08 -21.89 -3.45
C GLY A 75 -11.50 -21.62 -4.84
N SER A 76 -11.63 -20.40 -5.37
CA SER A 76 -11.09 -20.03 -6.68
C SER A 76 -9.57 -19.99 -6.69
N VAL A 77 -8.95 -19.41 -5.65
CA VAL A 77 -7.49 -19.39 -5.48
C VAL A 77 -6.95 -20.81 -5.33
N TYR A 78 -7.60 -21.65 -4.51
CA TYR A 78 -7.20 -23.06 -4.36
C TYR A 78 -7.30 -23.83 -5.68
N SER A 79 -8.39 -23.63 -6.43
CA SER A 79 -8.60 -24.28 -7.72
C SER A 79 -7.57 -23.84 -8.76
N ALA A 80 -7.25 -22.54 -8.81
CA ALA A 80 -6.22 -22.00 -9.70
C ALA A 80 -4.83 -22.55 -9.37
N TYR A 81 -4.50 -22.67 -8.08
CA TYR A 81 -3.26 -23.30 -7.63
C TYR A 81 -3.14 -24.76 -8.08
N ARG A 82 -4.21 -25.54 -7.89
CA ARG A 82 -4.25 -26.95 -8.32
C ARG A 82 -4.12 -27.08 -9.85
N TRP A 83 -4.75 -26.17 -10.59
CA TRP A 83 -4.65 -26.15 -12.04
C TRP A 83 -3.22 -25.84 -12.52
N LEU A 84 -2.54 -24.86 -11.91
CA LEU A 84 -1.15 -24.53 -12.22
C LEU A 84 -0.21 -25.74 -12.06
N GLY A 85 -0.39 -26.52 -10.99
CA GLY A 85 0.41 -27.74 -10.77
C GLY A 85 0.18 -28.85 -11.80
N SER A 86 -0.89 -28.79 -12.59
CA SER A 86 -1.16 -29.75 -13.68
C SER A 86 -0.54 -29.36 -15.02
N VAL A 87 -0.07 -28.11 -15.16
CA VAL A 87 0.43 -27.54 -16.43
C VAL A 87 1.95 -27.35 -16.41
N SER A 88 2.62 -27.40 -15.26
CA SER A 88 4.07 -27.25 -15.16
C SER A 88 4.82 -28.52 -15.60
N PHE A 89 5.67 -28.41 -16.63
CA PHE A 89 6.41 -29.53 -17.23
C PHE A 89 7.79 -29.82 -16.60
N GLY A 90 8.17 -29.09 -15.54
CA GLY A 90 9.44 -29.30 -14.82
C GLY A 90 9.41 -28.81 -13.37
N GLU A 91 10.27 -29.37 -12.52
CA GLU A 91 10.31 -29.08 -11.07
C GLU A 91 10.69 -27.62 -10.75
N PHE A 92 11.66 -27.07 -11.49
CA PHE A 92 12.10 -25.68 -11.32
C PHE A 92 11.05 -24.67 -11.82
N ASP A 93 10.37 -24.99 -12.92
CA ASP A 93 9.28 -24.15 -13.44
C ASP A 93 8.09 -24.16 -12.49
N ALA A 94 7.71 -25.33 -11.96
CA ALA A 94 6.65 -25.46 -10.98
C ALA A 94 6.92 -24.62 -9.72
N PHE A 95 8.16 -24.62 -9.23
CA PHE A 95 8.58 -23.79 -8.10
C PHE A 95 8.44 -22.28 -8.41
N TYR A 96 8.97 -21.83 -9.55
CA TYR A 96 8.90 -20.43 -9.95
C TYR A 96 7.45 -19.95 -10.12
N TYR A 97 6.62 -20.72 -10.82
CA TYR A 97 5.20 -20.41 -11.01
C TYR A 97 4.40 -20.45 -9.70
N SER A 98 4.75 -21.34 -8.78
CA SER A 98 4.11 -21.38 -7.45
C SER A 98 4.37 -20.12 -6.64
N ILE A 99 5.61 -19.62 -6.63
CA ILE A 99 5.96 -18.38 -5.93
C ILE A 99 5.26 -17.18 -6.58
N ALA A 100 5.34 -17.07 -7.91
CA ALA A 100 4.68 -15.99 -8.64
C ALA A 100 3.17 -15.99 -8.39
N PHE A 101 2.53 -17.17 -8.43
CA PHE A 101 1.12 -17.33 -8.11
C PHE A 101 0.81 -16.89 -6.68
N PHE A 102 1.64 -17.26 -5.70
CA PHE A 102 1.44 -16.85 -4.31
C PHE A 102 1.47 -15.33 -4.14
N ILE A 103 2.41 -14.64 -4.80
CA ILE A 103 2.49 -13.18 -4.81
C ILE A 103 1.22 -12.56 -5.42
N TYR A 104 0.81 -13.02 -6.62
CA TYR A 104 -0.39 -12.52 -7.28
C TYR A 104 -1.66 -12.81 -6.47
N ALA A 105 -1.76 -14.00 -5.86
CA ALA A 105 -2.88 -14.36 -5.01
C ALA A 105 -2.95 -13.48 -3.76
N ALA A 106 -1.81 -13.20 -3.12
CA ALA A 106 -1.77 -12.31 -1.95
C ALA A 106 -2.21 -10.88 -2.31
N ILE A 107 -1.72 -10.35 -3.44
CA ILE A 107 -2.12 -9.03 -3.97
C ILE A 107 -3.62 -9.02 -4.28
N PHE A 108 -4.13 -10.06 -4.93
CA PHE A 108 -5.54 -10.18 -5.29
C PHE A 108 -6.44 -10.22 -4.05
N VAL A 109 -6.07 -11.01 -3.04
CA VAL A 109 -6.81 -11.10 -1.77
C VAL A 109 -6.77 -9.77 -1.02
N ALA A 110 -5.61 -9.09 -0.97
CA ALA A 110 -5.49 -7.77 -0.37
C ALA A 110 -6.40 -6.75 -1.08
N ALA A 111 -6.37 -6.72 -2.42
CA ALA A 111 -7.25 -5.89 -3.22
C ALA A 111 -8.73 -6.19 -2.97
N TRP A 112 -9.07 -7.47 -2.81
CA TRP A 112 -10.43 -7.91 -2.50
C TRP A 112 -10.91 -7.37 -1.15
N VAL A 113 -10.08 -7.43 -0.11
CA VAL A 113 -10.41 -6.87 1.22
C VAL A 113 -10.55 -5.35 1.15
N VAL A 114 -9.69 -4.66 0.40
CA VAL A 114 -9.78 -3.21 0.19
C VAL A 114 -11.08 -2.84 -0.54
N GLY A 115 -11.43 -3.55 -1.61
CA GLY A 115 -12.69 -3.35 -2.35
C GLY A 115 -13.92 -3.56 -1.46
N PHE A 116 -13.89 -4.57 -0.58
CA PHE A 116 -14.93 -4.80 0.42
C PHE A 116 -15.07 -3.62 1.38
N GLY A 117 -13.93 -3.13 1.91
CA GLY A 117 -13.90 -2.00 2.82
C GLY A 117 -14.54 -0.75 2.21
N PHE A 118 -14.18 -0.41 0.97
CA PHE A 118 -14.75 0.74 0.26
C PHE A 118 -16.25 0.64 -0.02
N ALA A 119 -16.74 -0.57 -0.28
CA ALA A 119 -18.15 -0.81 -0.56
C ALA A 119 -19.01 -0.78 0.72
N ARG A 120 -18.48 -1.25 1.85
CA ARG A 120 -19.27 -1.47 3.07
C ARG A 120 -19.15 -0.37 4.11
N PHE A 121 -17.98 0.23 4.26
CA PHE A 121 -17.68 1.13 5.37
C PHE A 121 -17.39 2.55 4.87
N ASN A 122 -18.17 3.51 5.36
CA ASN A 122 -17.98 4.93 5.01
C ASN A 122 -16.68 5.51 5.57
N TRP A 123 -16.13 4.93 6.64
CA TRP A 123 -14.88 5.36 7.29
C TRP A 123 -13.62 4.72 6.68
N PHE A 124 -13.76 3.71 5.83
CA PHE A 124 -12.63 3.00 5.24
C PHE A 124 -11.67 3.88 4.41
N PRO A 125 -12.12 4.90 3.65
CA PRO A 125 -11.20 5.80 2.97
C PRO A 125 -10.19 6.47 3.91
N TRP A 126 -10.57 6.77 5.15
CA TRP A 126 -9.67 7.34 6.16
C TRP A 126 -8.60 6.34 6.60
N VAL A 127 -8.97 5.06 6.74
CA VAL A 127 -8.03 3.98 7.07
C VAL A 127 -7.04 3.77 5.94
N ALA A 128 -7.53 3.75 4.70
CA ALA A 128 -6.68 3.62 3.52
C ALA A 128 -5.70 4.81 3.42
N ALA A 129 -6.18 6.03 3.64
CA ALA A 129 -5.34 7.23 3.67
C ALA A 129 -4.29 7.17 4.79
N LEU A 130 -4.66 6.73 5.99
CA LEU A 130 -3.73 6.52 7.10
C LEU A 130 -2.67 5.49 6.74
N GLY A 131 -3.04 4.37 6.12
CA GLY A 131 -2.10 3.35 5.67
C GLY A 131 -1.08 3.89 4.66
N VAL A 132 -1.55 4.68 3.68
CA VAL A 132 -0.67 5.36 2.71
C VAL A 132 0.23 6.37 3.41
N PHE A 133 -0.28 7.14 4.38
CA PHE A 133 0.50 8.10 5.15
C PHE A 133 1.60 7.41 5.96
N VAL A 134 1.29 6.32 6.66
CA VAL A 134 2.28 5.54 7.41
C VAL A 134 3.34 4.97 6.47
N PHE A 135 2.94 4.42 5.32
CA PHE A 135 3.90 3.94 4.32
C PHE A 135 4.84 5.06 3.86
N ALA A 136 4.31 6.22 3.47
CA ALA A 136 5.10 7.37 3.06
C ALA A 136 6.02 7.89 4.18
N ALA A 137 5.57 7.88 5.43
CA ALA A 137 6.40 8.24 6.57
C ALA A 137 7.58 7.27 6.73
N THR A 138 7.35 5.96 6.60
CA THR A 138 8.43 4.97 6.69
C THR A 138 9.46 5.10 5.56
N THR A 139 9.04 5.42 4.34
CA THR A 139 9.99 5.63 3.23
C THR A 139 10.84 6.88 3.46
N VAL A 140 10.24 7.99 3.91
CA VAL A 140 10.98 9.23 4.22
C VAL A 140 11.97 9.02 5.37
N ILE A 141 11.58 8.26 6.40
CA ILE A 141 12.47 7.93 7.51
C ILE A 141 13.66 7.10 7.03
N ASN A 142 13.43 6.08 6.18
CA ASN A 142 14.50 5.28 5.61
C ASN A 142 15.46 6.11 4.74
N ASP A 143 14.94 7.04 3.93
CA ASP A 143 15.76 7.95 3.13
C ASP A 143 16.60 8.87 4.01
N PHE A 144 16.02 9.41 5.10
CA PHE A 144 16.75 10.23 6.07
C PHE A 144 17.92 9.47 6.70
N PHE A 145 17.71 8.24 7.15
CA PHE A 145 18.78 7.42 7.73
C PHE A 145 19.85 7.02 6.70
N THR A 146 19.44 6.75 5.46
CA THR A 146 20.37 6.44 4.36
C THR A 146 21.25 7.66 4.04
N LEU A 147 20.65 8.86 3.94
CA LEU A 147 21.39 10.11 3.77
C LEU A 147 22.32 10.41 4.94
N GLN A 148 21.89 10.15 6.18
CA GLN A 148 22.73 10.29 7.36
C GLN A 148 23.94 9.34 7.32
N SER A 149 23.79 8.15 6.74
CA SER A 149 24.88 7.19 6.58
C SER A 149 25.90 7.56 5.49
N HIS A 150 25.51 8.43 4.55
CA HIS A 150 26.36 8.90 3.45
C HIS A 150 26.93 10.30 3.67
N LEU A 151 26.35 11.08 4.58
CA LEU A 151 26.91 12.33 5.05
C LEU A 151 27.90 12.02 6.18
N ASP A 152 29.20 11.98 5.85
CA ASP A 152 30.28 11.84 6.82
C ASP A 152 30.01 12.73 8.05
N ALA A 153 30.26 12.20 9.25
CA ALA A 153 30.06 12.92 10.52
C ALA A 153 30.77 14.29 10.52
N GLU A 154 31.82 14.43 9.70
CA GLU A 154 32.58 15.65 9.49
C GLU A 154 31.81 16.73 8.68
N TYR A 155 31.05 16.34 7.66
CA TYR A 155 30.24 17.27 6.86
C TYR A 155 29.01 17.75 7.64
N LEU A 156 28.35 16.86 8.40
CA LEU A 156 27.26 17.27 9.30
C LEU A 156 27.75 18.18 10.41
N ARG A 157 28.97 17.97 10.94
CA ARG A 157 29.58 18.85 11.94
C ARG A 157 29.86 20.23 11.35
N GLN A 158 30.40 20.30 10.13
CA GLN A 158 30.69 21.56 9.44
C GLN A 158 29.43 22.35 9.06
N VAL A 159 28.38 21.68 8.58
CA VAL A 159 27.10 22.30 8.24
C VAL A 159 26.36 22.76 9.49
N THR A 160 26.37 21.96 10.57
CA THR A 160 25.74 22.33 11.85
C THR A 160 26.41 23.56 12.46
N THR A 161 27.75 23.64 12.45
CA THR A 161 28.47 24.81 12.98
C THR A 161 28.29 26.07 12.14
N THR A 162 28.00 25.91 10.84
CA THR A 162 27.85 27.06 9.92
C THR A 162 26.40 27.57 9.85
N LEU A 163 25.41 26.67 9.88
CA LEU A 163 23.99 27.02 9.77
C LEU A 163 23.30 27.25 11.13
N LEU A 164 23.80 26.63 12.21
CA LEU A 164 23.22 26.74 13.55
C LEU A 164 24.30 27.08 14.58
N PRO A 165 24.88 28.30 14.55
CA PRO A 165 25.68 28.77 15.66
C PRO A 165 24.81 28.70 16.93
N ARG A 166 25.38 28.16 18.02
CA ARG A 166 24.69 27.78 19.27
C ARG A 166 23.84 28.90 19.90
N ASP A 167 24.10 30.16 19.49
CA ASP A 167 23.43 31.37 19.96
C ASP A 167 22.34 31.90 18.99
N SER A 168 22.07 31.21 17.88
CA SER A 168 21.09 31.67 16.90
C SER A 168 19.66 31.46 17.38
N LEU A 169 18.79 32.44 17.08
CA LEU A 169 17.35 32.37 17.34
C LEU A 169 16.70 31.14 16.70
N VAL A 170 17.24 30.66 15.56
CA VAL A 170 16.76 29.48 14.84
C VAL A 170 17.03 28.22 15.65
N HIS A 171 18.21 28.09 16.29
CA HIS A 171 18.50 26.97 17.18
C HIS A 171 17.51 26.93 18.34
N ARG A 172 17.32 28.07 19.02
CA ARG A 172 16.36 28.18 20.14
C ARG A 172 14.92 27.89 19.72
N PHE A 173 14.52 28.36 18.54
CA PHE A 173 13.19 28.12 17.98
C PHE A 173 12.97 26.65 17.64
N VAL A 174 13.94 25.99 17.00
CA VAL A 174 13.89 24.56 16.66
C VAL A 174 13.90 23.70 17.93
N THR A 175 14.71 24.02 18.93
CA THR A 175 14.70 23.31 20.22
C THR A 175 13.38 23.48 20.95
N LEU A 176 12.78 24.68 20.95
CA LEU A 176 11.46 24.91 21.52
C LEU A 176 10.36 24.13 20.79
N LEU A 177 10.39 24.14 19.45
CA LEU A 177 9.42 23.42 18.62
C LEU A 177 9.53 21.90 18.83
N PHE A 178 10.76 21.39 18.94
CA PHE A 178 11.03 19.99 19.28
C PHE A 178 10.52 19.64 20.69
N LEU A 179 10.80 20.47 21.70
CA LEU A 179 10.33 20.27 23.08
C LEU A 179 8.80 20.38 23.21
N MET A 180 8.10 21.08 22.31
CA MET A 180 6.64 21.14 22.28
C MET A 180 6.00 19.90 21.64
N ILE A 181 6.64 19.28 20.64
CA ILE A 181 6.09 18.11 19.93
C ILE A 181 6.37 16.80 20.68
N VAL A 182 7.52 16.68 21.34
CA VAL A 182 7.94 15.47 22.08
C VAL A 182 6.90 14.99 23.11
N PRO A 183 6.32 15.84 24.00
CA PRO A 183 5.33 15.37 24.96
C PRO A 183 4.00 14.93 24.31
N VAL A 184 3.66 15.43 23.12
CA VAL A 184 2.46 14.99 22.38
C VAL A 184 2.64 13.56 21.86
N MET A 185 3.88 13.13 21.61
CA MET A 185 4.17 11.76 21.16
C MET A 185 4.16 10.71 22.29
N PHE A 186 4.07 11.12 23.55
CA PHE A 186 4.08 10.21 24.71
C PHE A 186 2.72 10.10 25.43
N TYR A 187 1.67 10.74 24.90
CA TYR A 187 0.31 10.68 25.47
C TYR A 187 -0.73 10.01 24.55
N SER A 188 -0.31 9.18 23.59
CA SER A 188 -1.23 8.32 22.82
C SER A 188 -0.86 6.85 22.94
#